data_AF-A0A955V2E0-F1
#
_entry.id   AF-A0A955V2E0-F1
#
_cell.length_a   1.000
_cell.length_b   1.000
_cell.length_c   1.000
_cell.angle_alpha   90.00
_cell.angle_beta   90.00
_cell.angle_gamma   90.00
#
_symmetry.space_group_name_H-M   'P 1'
#
loop_
_entity.id
_entity.type
_entity.pdbx_description
1 polymer ?
#
loop_
_entity_poly.entity_id
_entity_poly.type
_entity_poly.pdbx_seq_one_letter_code
_entity_poly.pdbx_strand_id
1 'polypeptide(L)'
;MVIALSRDAQSDALPELVVEVPLERWNRVVKHVWTDRKLIGGILLDFARHKEYVATAVAQDRVYFDFQRVVLDATTVLIEKGRLALAVVDVGLD
;
A
#
# COMPACT_ATOMS: atom_id res chain seq x y z
N MET A 1 6.14 -0.98 -8.43
CA MET A 1 5.55 0.33 -8.12
C MET A 1 6.12 0.79 -6.81
N VAL A 2 6.56 2.06 -6.72
CA VAL A 2 7.18 2.60 -5.51
C VAL A 2 6.15 3.45 -4.79
N ILE A 3 5.88 3.11 -3.53
CA ILE A 3 5.13 3.95 -2.59
C ILE A 3 6.15 4.54 -1.63
N ALA A 4 6.21 5.86 -1.57
CA ALA A 4 7.06 6.57 -0.63
C ALA A 4 6.17 7.37 0.33
N LEU A 5 6.33 7.13 1.62
CA LEU A 5 5.62 7.84 2.68
C LEU A 5 6.64 8.64 3.48
N SER A 6 6.55 9.96 3.41
CA SER A 6 7.39 10.88 4.17
C SER A 6 6.53 11.78 5.07
N ARG A 7 7.09 12.19 6.21
CA ARG A 7 6.46 13.17 7.11
C ARG A 7 6.88 14.57 6.66
N ASP A 8 5.93 15.49 6.55
CA ASP A 8 6.25 16.90 6.28
C ASP A 8 7.17 17.48 7.37
N ALA A 9 8.11 18.29 6.89
CA ALA A 9 9.23 18.89 7.59
C ALA A 9 8.80 19.75 8.80
N GLN A 10 8.68 19.14 9.98
CA GLN A 10 8.91 19.77 11.28
C GLN A 10 8.98 18.68 12.37
N SER A 11 10.17 18.58 13.00
CA SER A 11 10.55 17.66 14.09
C SER A 11 10.74 16.18 13.73
N ASP A 12 12.00 15.75 13.84
CA ASP A 12 12.51 14.37 13.83
C ASP A 12 11.84 13.46 12.80
N ALA A 13 12.30 13.63 11.54
CA ALA A 13 11.87 12.83 10.42
C ALA A 13 12.23 11.35 10.65
N LEU A 14 11.21 10.50 10.77
CA LEU A 14 11.41 9.09 10.49
C LEU A 14 11.96 8.96 9.06
N PRO A 15 12.92 8.07 8.81
CA PRO A 15 13.38 7.83 7.44
C PRO A 15 12.19 7.42 6.58
N GLU A 16 12.16 7.94 5.36
CA GLU A 16 11.07 7.72 4.40
C GLU A 16 10.78 6.23 4.25
N LEU A 17 9.53 5.83 4.51
CA LEU A 17 9.12 4.45 4.28
C LEU A 17 8.92 4.27 2.78
N VAL A 18 9.89 3.63 2.14
CA VAL A 18 9.86 3.24 0.74
C VAL A 18 9.43 1.78 0.62
N VAL A 19 8.34 1.55 -0.11
CA VAL A 19 7.75 0.23 -0.35
C VAL A 19 7.69 -0.01 -1.86
N GLU A 20 8.35 -1.06 -2.32
CA GLU A 20 8.37 -1.43 -3.73
C GLU A 20 7.52 -2.67 -3.98
N VAL A 21 6.31 -2.46 -4.49
CA VAL A 21 5.35 -3.53 -4.74
C VAL A 21 5.38 -3.92 -6.22
N PRO A 22 5.75 -5.15 -6.59
CA PRO A 22 5.62 -5.63 -7.96
C PRO A 22 4.15 -5.60 -8.43
N LEU A 23 3.91 -5.30 -9.70
CA LEU A 23 2.54 -5.11 -10.22
C LEU A 23 1.69 -6.39 -10.06
N GLU A 24 2.30 -7.55 -10.29
CA GLU A 24 1.73 -8.88 -10.11
C GLU A 24 1.34 -9.20 -8.66
N ARG A 25 1.84 -8.44 -7.68
CA ARG A 25 1.49 -8.56 -6.25
C ARG A 25 0.65 -7.39 -5.75
N TRP A 26 0.28 -6.45 -6.61
CA TRP A 26 -0.48 -5.24 -6.24
C TRP A 26 -1.85 -5.58 -5.64
N ASN A 27 -2.52 -6.60 -6.18
CA ASN A 27 -3.81 -7.08 -5.68
C ASN A 27 -3.77 -7.46 -4.20
N ARG A 28 -2.65 -8.00 -3.70
CA ARG A 28 -2.47 -8.37 -2.28
C ARG A 28 -2.48 -7.14 -1.38
N VAL A 29 -1.94 -6.01 -1.84
CA VAL A 29 -1.95 -4.74 -1.12
C VAL A 29 -3.36 -4.15 -1.10
N VAL A 30 -3.98 -4.03 -2.29
CA VAL A 30 -5.34 -3.47 -2.45
C VAL A 30 -6.37 -4.26 -1.62
N LYS A 31 -6.25 -5.59 -1.57
CA LYS A 31 -7.19 -6.44 -0.83
C LYS A 31 -7.19 -6.18 0.69
N HIS A 32 -6.07 -5.75 1.25
CA HIS A 32 -5.88 -5.71 2.71
C HIS A 32 -5.67 -4.31 3.28
N VAL A 33 -5.45 -3.30 2.44
CA VAL A 33 -5.21 -1.91 2.88
C VAL A 33 -6.41 -1.27 3.62
N TRP A 34 -7.63 -1.79 3.45
CA TRP A 34 -8.82 -1.32 4.20
C TRP A 34 -9.28 -2.28 5.31
N THR A 35 -8.62 -3.42 5.49
CA THR A 35 -9.11 -4.45 6.43
C THR A 35 -8.43 -4.36 7.79
N ASP A 36 -7.21 -4.89 7.89
CA ASP A 36 -6.51 -5.13 9.15
C ASP A 36 -5.09 -4.56 9.06
N ARG A 37 -4.78 -3.64 10.00
CA ARG A 37 -3.50 -2.93 10.05
C ARG A 37 -2.29 -3.83 10.29
N LYS A 38 -2.45 -4.90 11.07
CA LYS A 38 -1.39 -5.88 11.31
C LYS A 38 -1.13 -6.71 10.06
N LEU A 39 -2.20 -7.11 9.37
CA LEU A 39 -2.09 -7.89 8.15
C LEU A 39 -1.38 -7.10 7.04
N ILE A 40 -1.81 -5.86 6.80
CA ILE A 40 -1.15 -5.01 5.81
C ILE A 40 0.28 -4.66 6.25
N GLY A 41 0.54 -4.44 7.54
CA GLY A 41 1.90 -4.31 8.07
C GLY A 41 2.77 -5.52 7.72
N GLY A 42 2.26 -6.74 7.92
CA GLY A 42 2.94 -7.97 7.51
C GLY A 42 3.23 -8.03 6.00
N ILE A 43 2.28 -7.62 5.17
CA ILE A 43 2.45 -7.54 3.71
C ILE A 43 3.52 -6.51 3.33
N LEU A 44 3.55 -5.35 3.98
CA LEU A 44 4.54 -4.30 3.71
C LEU A 44 5.96 -4.76 4.05
N LEU A 45 6.17 -5.64 5.03
CA LEU A 45 7.49 -6.22 5.33
C LEU A 45 8.08 -7.03 4.17
N ASP A 46 7.25 -7.52 3.24
CA ASP A 46 7.72 -8.22 2.04
C ASP A 46 8.30 -7.26 1.00
N PHE A 47 7.95 -5.98 1.06
CA PHE A 47 8.19 -4.98 0.00
C PHE A 47 8.94 -3.73 0.47
N ALA A 48 9.01 -3.49 1.79
CA ALA A 48 9.66 -2.34 2.36
C ALA A 48 11.18 -2.46 2.23
N ARG A 49 11.81 -1.37 1.75
CA ARG A 49 13.27 -1.23 1.73
C ARG A 49 13.86 -1.21 3.14
N HIS A 50 13.14 -0.57 4.07
CA HIS A 50 13.51 -0.41 5.48
C HIS A 50 12.40 -0.99 6.36
N LYS A 51 12.51 -2.28 6.68
CA LYS A 51 11.46 -3.05 7.37
C LYS A 51 11.21 -2.56 8.80
N GLU A 52 12.23 -2.02 9.43
CA GLU A 52 12.22 -1.45 10.77
C GLU A 52 11.21 -0.29 10.92
N TYR A 53 10.88 0.43 9.85
CA TYR A 53 9.91 1.55 9.90
C TYR A 53 8.47 1.12 9.65
N VAL A 54 8.24 -0.10 9.18
CA VAL A 54 6.89 -0.58 8.81
C VAL A 54 5.97 -0.58 10.02
N ALA A 55 6.42 -1.12 11.16
CA ALA A 55 5.62 -1.17 12.38
C ALA A 55 5.21 0.24 12.86
N THR A 56 6.15 1.18 12.85
CA THR A 56 5.88 2.57 13.24
C THR A 56 4.92 3.25 12.25
N ALA A 57 5.10 3.05 10.95
CA ALA A 57 4.24 3.66 9.94
C ALA A 57 2.79 3.16 10.01
N VAL A 58 2.56 1.86 10.19
CA VAL A 58 1.18 1.31 10.29
C VAL A 58 0.51 1.58 11.64
N ALA A 59 1.31 1.85 12.68
CA ALA A 59 0.78 2.24 14.00
C ALA A 59 0.30 3.70 14.02
N GLN A 60 0.84 4.56 13.15
CA GLN A 60 0.47 5.97 13.09
C GLN A 60 -0.76 6.18 12.20
N ASP A 61 -1.89 6.62 12.77
CA ASP A 61 -3.15 6.82 12.05
C ASP A 61 -3.01 7.68 10.80
N ARG A 62 -2.30 8.82 10.91
CA ARG A 62 -2.10 9.74 9.80
C ARG A 62 -1.32 9.08 8.65
N VAL A 63 -0.20 8.44 8.97
CA VAL A 63 0.65 7.76 7.97
C VAL A 63 -0.10 6.59 7.33
N TYR A 64 -0.87 5.85 8.13
CA TYR A 64 -1.71 4.77 7.64
C TYR A 64 -2.81 5.28 6.69
N PHE A 65 -3.48 6.38 7.04
CA PHE A 65 -4.48 6.99 6.18
C PHE A 65 -3.86 7.52 4.88
N ASP A 66 -2.70 8.17 4.96
CA ASP A 66 -1.94 8.61 3.78
C ASP A 66 -1.56 7.42 2.89
N PHE A 67 -1.14 6.30 3.48
CA PHE A 67 -0.89 5.06 2.74
C PHE A 67 -2.14 4.55 2.02
N GLN A 68 -3.30 4.51 2.69
CA GLN A 68 -4.56 4.09 2.07
C GLN A 68 -4.92 4.97 0.86
N ARG A 69 -4.74 6.29 0.99
CA ARG A 69 -4.96 7.24 -0.10
C ARG A 69 -4.00 7.01 -1.26
N VAL A 70 -2.72 6.84 -1.00
CA VAL A 70 -1.71 6.58 -2.04
C VAL A 70 -1.98 5.27 -2.77
N VAL A 71 -2.40 4.21 -2.06
CA VAL A 71 -2.79 2.94 -2.68
C VAL A 71 -4.01 3.12 -3.60
N LEU A 72 -5.00 3.90 -3.17
CA LEU A 72 -6.16 4.21 -4.00
C LEU A 72 -5.76 4.97 -5.27
N ASP A 73 -5.04 6.08 -5.12
CA ASP A 73 -4.59 6.92 -6.24
C ASP A 73 -3.75 6.12 -7.24
N ALA A 74 -2.81 5.32 -6.74
CA ALA A 74 -1.98 4.47 -7.58
C ALA A 74 -2.80 3.39 -8.30
N THR A 75 -3.81 2.81 -7.65
CA THR A 75 -4.71 1.83 -8.28
C THR A 75 -5.52 2.47 -9.41
N THR A 76 -6.06 3.67 -9.20
CA THR A 76 -6.76 4.44 -10.23
C THR A 76 -5.85 4.68 -11.44
N VAL A 77 -4.62 5.16 -11.22
CA VAL A 77 -3.64 5.39 -12.29
C VAL A 77 -3.30 4.11 -13.06
N LEU A 78 -3.21 2.96 -12.37
CA LEU A 78 -2.94 1.68 -13.03
C LEU A 78 -4.11 1.22 -13.90
N ILE A 79 -5.35 1.46 -13.47
CA ILE A 79 -6.56 1.16 -14.24
C ILE A 79 -6.63 2.07 -15.47
N GLU A 80 -6.46 3.38 -15.30
CA GLU A 80 -6.49 4.37 -16.39
C GLU A 80 -5.43 4.09 -17.46
N LYS A 81 -4.25 3.61 -17.05
CA LYS A 81 -3.16 3.24 -17.97
C LYS A 81 -3.30 1.85 -18.58
N GLY A 82 -4.39 1.12 -18.31
CA GLY A 82 -4.59 -0.25 -18.76
C GLY A 82 -3.56 -1.25 -18.22
N ARG A 83 -2.84 -0.89 -17.15
CA ARG A 83 -1.85 -1.75 -16.48
C ARG A 83 -2.49 -2.67 -15.45
N LEU A 84 -3.70 -2.33 -15.01
CA LEU A 84 -4.56 -3.17 -14.20
C LEU A 84 -5.93 -3.23 -14.87
N ALA A 85 -6.43 -4.44 -15.08
CA ALA A 85 -7.76 -4.66 -15.64
C ALA A 85 -8.68 -5.16 -14.53
N LEU A 86 -9.89 -4.59 -14.47
CA LEU A 86 -10.97 -5.14 -13.67
C LEU A 86 -11.78 -6.06 -14.58
N ALA A 87 -11.88 -7.34 -14.19
CA ALA A 87 -12.75 -8.29 -14.85
C ALA A 87 -13.81 -8.74 -13.84
N VAL A 88 -15.07 -8.64 -14.23
CA VAL A 88 -16.15 -9.32 -13.50
C VAL A 88 -16.04 -10.79 -13.87
N VAL A 89 -15.69 -11.61 -12.90
CA VAL A 89 -15.75 -13.07 -13.05
C VAL A 89 -17.12 -13.48 -12.54
N ASP A 90 -17.99 -13.91 -13.45
CA ASP A 90 -19.25 -14.53 -13.09
C ASP A 90 -18.93 -15.89 -12.46
N VAL A 91 -19.00 -15.96 -11.13
CA VAL A 91 -18.82 -17.20 -10.40
C VAL A 91 -20.19 -17.86 -10.39
N GLY A 92 -20.48 -18.59 -11.47
CA GLY A 92 -21.75 -19.30 -11.63
C GLY A 92 -22.14 -20.03 -10.34
N LEU A 93 -23.35 -19.76 -9.86
CA LEU A 93 -23.97 -20.53 -8.79
C LEU A 93 -24.45 -21.85 -9.40
N ASP A 94 -23.59 -22.87 -9.36
CA ASP A 94 -24.01 -24.27 -9.51
C ASP A 94 -24.55 -24.82 -8.17
#